data_AF-A0AAW8F0L3-F1
#
_entry.id   AF-A0AAW8F0L3-F1
#
_cell.length_a   1.000
_cell.length_b   1.000
_cell.length_c   1.000
_cell.angle_alpha   90.00
_cell.angle_beta   90.00
_cell.angle_gamma   90.00
#
_symmetry.space_group_name_H-M   'P 1'
#
loop_
_entity.id
_entity.type
_entity.pdbx_description
1 polymer ?
#
loop_
_entity_poly.entity_id
_entity_poly.type
_entity_poly.pdbx_seq_one_letter_code
_entity_poly.pdbx_strand_id
1 'polypeptide(L)'
;MNILDTLIWLVNFPASHGYAMVFIAGFSILGLFAMSAAGSAPGGALRRVREREGLLRETGPQPGRITGRLRRIGFRVLAFLMLANLVVGILSLTGVPVTRAYIYEHGQPTAATRDGDWVTFTTATGVEYTLESNFFTPAVYPDRDAYIPSGEPVTVRYLPGHPQAFVIDSTQGQR
;
A
#
# COMPACT_ATOMS: atom_id res chain seq x y z
N MET A 1 -6.72 18.99 9.17
CA MET A 1 -6.22 17.81 8.45
C MET A 1 -6.50 18.00 6.98
N ASN A 2 -5.46 17.96 6.13
CA ASN A 2 -5.62 18.05 4.68
C ASN A 2 -5.96 16.65 4.12
N ILE A 3 -6.87 16.59 3.14
CA ILE A 3 -7.22 15.34 2.44
C ILE A 3 -5.96 14.76 1.77
N LEU A 4 -5.11 15.63 1.22
CA LEU A 4 -3.89 15.22 0.55
C LEU A 4 -2.91 14.55 1.51
N ASP A 5 -2.77 15.04 2.75
CA ASP A 5 -1.94 14.38 3.78
C ASP A 5 -2.42 12.96 4.06
N THR A 6 -3.75 12.75 4.06
CA THR A 6 -4.34 11.43 4.27
C THR A 6 -4.09 10.50 3.08
N LEU A 7 -4.18 11.01 1.84
CA LEU A 7 -3.86 10.24 0.64
C LEU A 7 -2.37 9.86 0.61
N ILE A 8 -1.49 10.81 0.95
CA ILE A 8 -0.05 10.56 0.99
C ILE A 8 0.29 9.57 2.10
N TRP A 9 -0.34 9.67 3.27
CA TRP A 9 -0.21 8.68 4.33
C TRP A 9 -0.64 7.28 3.89
N LEU A 10 -1.78 7.15 3.21
CA LEU A 10 -2.27 5.88 2.66
C LEU A 10 -1.29 5.26 1.66
N VAL A 11 -0.65 6.08 0.82
CA VAL A 11 0.38 5.63 -0.14
C VAL A 11 1.73 5.38 0.54
N ASN A 12 2.01 6.05 1.65
CA ASN A 12 3.27 5.89 2.38
C ASN A 12 3.40 4.49 2.97
N PHE A 13 2.31 3.90 3.46
CA PHE A 13 2.35 2.55 4.00
C PHE A 13 2.91 1.51 3.00
N PRO A 14 2.37 1.36 1.77
CA PRO A 14 2.94 0.44 0.80
C PRO A 14 4.31 0.85 0.28
N ALA A 15 4.61 2.15 0.24
CA ALA A 15 5.94 2.62 -0.14
C ALA A 15 6.99 2.18 0.90
N SER A 16 6.74 2.39 2.20
CA SER A 16 7.67 2.00 3.27
C SER A 16 7.81 0.47 3.39
N HIS A 17 6.79 -0.30 3.01
CA HIS A 17 6.76 -1.77 3.09
C HIS A 17 6.83 -2.43 1.71
N GLY A 18 7.64 -1.88 0.79
CA GLY A 18 7.63 -2.28 -0.63
C GLY A 18 7.74 -3.79 -0.85
N TYR A 19 8.68 -4.46 -0.18
CA TYR A 19 8.87 -5.91 -0.30
C TYR A 19 7.63 -6.71 0.12
N ALA A 20 7.10 -6.44 1.31
CA ALA A 20 5.91 -7.13 1.84
C ALA A 20 4.71 -6.92 0.92
N MET A 21 4.52 -5.70 0.41
CA MET A 21 3.40 -5.39 -0.48
C MET A 21 3.53 -6.05 -1.84
N VAL A 22 4.74 -6.12 -2.41
CA VAL A 22 4.99 -6.84 -3.67
C VAL A 22 4.69 -8.33 -3.49
N PHE A 23 5.13 -8.93 -2.38
CA PHE A 23 4.87 -10.34 -2.10
C PHE A 23 3.37 -10.61 -1.92
N ILE A 24 2.72 -9.87 -1.01
CA ILE A 24 1.28 -10.01 -0.74
C ILE A 24 0.47 -9.83 -2.01
N ALA A 25 0.74 -8.78 -2.79
CA ALA A 25 0.00 -8.50 -4.01
C ALA A 25 0.28 -9.55 -5.09
N GLY A 26 1.53 -9.98 -5.29
CA GLY A 26 1.90 -11.01 -6.25
C GLY A 26 1.13 -12.31 -6.07
N PHE A 27 1.01 -12.79 -4.83
CA PHE A 27 0.24 -14.00 -4.52
C PHE A 27 -1.27 -13.77 -4.49
N SER A 28 -1.73 -12.61 -4.00
CA SER A 28 -3.16 -12.31 -3.85
C SER A 28 -3.85 -12.03 -5.19
N ILE A 29 -3.16 -11.39 -6.13
CA ILE A 29 -3.74 -10.97 -7.42
C ILE A 29 -4.24 -12.17 -8.23
N LEU A 30 -3.48 -13.27 -8.28
CA LEU A 30 -3.90 -14.49 -8.98
C LEU A 30 -5.21 -15.06 -8.40
N GLY A 31 -5.30 -15.16 -7.07
CA GLY A 31 -6.51 -15.63 -6.39
C GLY A 31 -7.71 -14.69 -6.58
N LEU A 32 -7.47 -13.37 -6.54
CA LEU A 32 -8.50 -12.36 -6.76
C LEU A 32 -9.03 -12.39 -8.19
N PHE A 33 -8.16 -12.53 -9.19
CA PHE A 33 -8.57 -12.68 -10.58
C PHE A 33 -9.35 -13.97 -10.80
N ALA A 34 -8.89 -15.10 -10.25
CA ALA A 34 -9.61 -16.37 -10.32
C ALA A 34 -11.02 -16.27 -9.71
N MET A 35 -11.16 -15.66 -8.53
CA MET A 35 -12.47 -15.46 -7.89
C MET A 35 -13.35 -14.44 -8.62
N SER A 36 -12.75 -13.44 -9.29
CA SER A 36 -13.49 -12.49 -10.12
C SER A 36 -14.07 -13.15 -11.39
N ALA A 37 -13.33 -14.10 -11.97
CA ALA A 37 -13.69 -14.86 -13.16
C ALA A 37 -14.69 -15.98 -12.87
N ALA A 38 -14.58 -16.67 -11.73
CA ALA A 38 -15.37 -17.85 -11.35
C ALA A 38 -16.91 -17.66 -11.32
N GLY A 39 -17.42 -16.42 -11.43
CA GLY A 39 -18.85 -16.17 -11.69
C GLY A 39 -19.30 -16.46 -13.14
N SER A 40 -18.42 -16.84 -14.07
CA SER A 40 -18.83 -17.52 -15.31
C SER A 40 -19.16 -18.97 -14.97
N ALA A 41 -20.30 -19.16 -14.31
CA ALA A 41 -20.69 -20.46 -13.78
C ALA A 41 -20.56 -21.57 -14.84
N PRO A 42 -20.07 -22.77 -14.49
CA PRO A 42 -20.07 -23.97 -15.35
C PRO A 42 -21.48 -24.30 -15.90
N GLY A 43 -22.50 -23.78 -15.21
CA GLY A 43 -23.89 -23.84 -15.64
C GLY A 43 -24.20 -23.08 -16.92
N GLY A 44 -23.37 -22.16 -17.43
CA GLY A 44 -23.66 -21.44 -18.68
C GLY A 44 -23.50 -22.31 -19.94
N ALA A 45 -22.55 -23.24 -19.92
CA ALA A 45 -22.38 -24.24 -20.99
C ALA A 45 -23.42 -25.36 -20.86
N LEU A 46 -23.60 -25.89 -19.65
CA LEU A 46 -24.61 -26.92 -19.38
C LEU A 46 -26.04 -26.43 -19.56
N ARG A 47 -26.31 -25.16 -19.25
CA ARG A 47 -27.59 -24.51 -19.56
C ARG A 47 -27.77 -24.46 -21.06
N ARG A 48 -26.82 -23.91 -21.83
CA ARG A 48 -26.88 -23.89 -23.30
C ARG A 48 -27.11 -25.27 -23.92
N VAL A 49 -26.51 -26.34 -23.36
CA VAL A 49 -26.77 -27.73 -23.76
C VAL A 49 -28.20 -28.15 -23.40
N ARG A 50 -28.69 -27.86 -22.18
CA ARG A 50 -30.08 -28.12 -21.78
C ARG A 50 -31.12 -27.30 -22.54
N GLU A 51 -30.81 -26.07 -22.97
CA GLU A 51 -31.69 -25.26 -23.83
C GLU A 51 -31.75 -25.89 -25.23
N ARG A 52 -30.62 -26.37 -25.77
CA ARG A 52 -30.58 -27.12 -27.03
C ARG A 52 -31.33 -28.45 -26.98
N GLU A 53 -31.27 -29.17 -25.86
CA GLU A 53 -31.94 -30.46 -25.69
C GLU A 53 -33.39 -30.33 -25.17
N GLY A 54 -33.92 -29.11 -25.03
CA GLY A 54 -35.30 -28.90 -24.56
C GLY A 54 -35.55 -29.29 -23.10
N LEU A 55 -34.48 -29.49 -22.32
CA LEU A 55 -34.52 -29.92 -20.91
C LEU A 55 -34.65 -28.73 -19.93
N LEU A 56 -34.92 -27.53 -20.42
CA LEU A 56 -35.17 -26.37 -19.59
C LEU A 56 -36.54 -26.49 -18.90
N ARG A 57 -36.53 -26.95 -17.65
CA ARG A 57 -37.66 -26.75 -16.73
C ARG A 57 -37.76 -25.25 -16.41
N GLU A 58 -38.95 -24.66 -16.56
CA GLU A 58 -39.26 -23.31 -16.09
C GLU A 58 -38.83 -23.17 -14.64
N THR A 59 -37.68 -22.54 -14.43
CA THR A 59 -37.08 -22.37 -13.13
C THR A 59 -37.43 -20.96 -12.68
N GLY A 60 -38.19 -20.85 -11.60
CA GLY A 60 -38.57 -19.60 -10.96
C GLY A 60 -37.36 -18.68 -10.66
N PRO A 61 -37.62 -17.44 -10.21
CA PRO A 61 -36.60 -16.39 -10.10
C PRO A 61 -35.37 -16.86 -9.33
N GLN A 62 -34.20 -16.84 -9.98
CA GLN A 62 -32.92 -17.31 -9.41
C GLN A 62 -32.52 -16.47 -8.19
N PRO A 63 -32.61 -17.00 -6.95
CA PRO A 63 -32.08 -16.33 -5.78
C PRO A 63 -30.55 -16.38 -5.82
N GLY A 64 -29.87 -15.24 -5.66
CA GLY A 64 -28.41 -15.19 -5.55
C GLY A 64 -27.64 -14.45 -6.66
N ARG A 65 -28.31 -14.00 -7.73
CA ARG A 65 -27.67 -13.17 -8.78
C ARG A 65 -27.12 -11.84 -8.25
N ILE A 66 -27.84 -11.21 -7.32
CA ILE A 66 -27.47 -9.91 -6.73
C ILE A 66 -26.24 -10.08 -5.82
N THR A 67 -26.26 -11.06 -4.92
CA THR A 67 -25.14 -11.38 -4.03
C THR A 67 -23.88 -11.75 -4.81
N GLY A 68 -24.02 -12.54 -5.88
CA GLY A 68 -22.90 -12.88 -6.76
C GLY A 68 -22.30 -11.66 -7.48
N ARG A 69 -23.14 -10.71 -7.90
CA ARG A 69 -22.70 -9.46 -8.55
C ARG A 69 -21.95 -8.54 -7.58
N LEU A 70 -22.49 -8.33 -6.38
CA LEU A 70 -21.83 -7.57 -5.31
C LEU A 70 -20.47 -8.16 -4.95
N ARG A 71 -20.40 -9.47 -4.75
CA ARG A 71 -19.15 -10.18 -4.45
C ARG A 71 -18.10 -9.98 -5.55
N ARG A 72 -18.50 -10.06 -6.82
CA ARG A 72 -17.59 -9.85 -7.96
C ARG A 72 -17.08 -8.40 -8.03
N ILE A 73 -17.93 -7.41 -7.74
CA ILE A 73 -17.50 -6.01 -7.69
C ILE A 73 -16.48 -5.83 -6.57
N GLY A 74 -16.76 -6.36 -5.37
CA GLY A 74 -15.83 -6.32 -4.24
C GLY A 74 -14.46 -6.92 -4.60
N PHE A 75 -14.42 -8.12 -5.20
CA PHE A 75 -13.16 -8.73 -5.62
C PHE A 75 -12.43 -7.95 -6.70
N ARG A 76 -13.14 -7.29 -7.63
CA ARG A 76 -12.51 -6.42 -8.64
C ARG A 76 -11.89 -5.19 -8.00
N VAL A 77 -12.61 -4.52 -7.11
CA VAL A 77 -12.08 -3.37 -6.37
C VAL A 77 -10.85 -3.79 -5.59
N LEU A 78 -10.90 -4.91 -4.88
CA LEU A 78 -9.77 -5.44 -4.14
C LEU A 78 -8.58 -5.80 -5.05
N ALA A 79 -8.84 -6.36 -6.24
CA ALA A 79 -7.80 -6.64 -7.23
C ALA A 79 -7.11 -5.35 -7.72
N PHE A 80 -7.88 -4.30 -8.01
CA PHE A 80 -7.31 -3.00 -8.40
C PHE A 80 -6.52 -2.34 -7.28
N LEU A 81 -7.00 -2.42 -6.04
CA LEU A 81 -6.26 -1.94 -4.88
C LEU A 81 -4.95 -2.71 -4.69
N MET A 82 -4.98 -4.05 -4.80
CA MET A 82 -3.76 -4.86 -4.71
C MET A 82 -2.78 -4.55 -5.85
N LEU A 83 -3.28 -4.33 -7.06
CA LEU A 83 -2.43 -3.93 -8.19
C LEU A 83 -1.79 -2.54 -7.96
N ALA A 84 -2.55 -1.58 -7.44
CA ALA A 84 -1.99 -0.26 -7.10
C ALA A 84 -0.90 -0.38 -6.03
N ASN A 85 -1.12 -1.19 -5.00
CA ASN A 85 -0.13 -1.47 -3.96
C ASN A 85 1.12 -2.18 -4.52
N LEU A 86 0.94 -3.11 -5.47
CA LEU A 86 2.05 -3.76 -6.17
C LEU A 86 2.91 -2.73 -6.92
N VAL A 87 2.27 -1.84 -7.68
CA VAL A 87 2.97 -0.79 -8.43
C VAL A 87 3.75 0.13 -7.49
N VAL A 88 3.12 0.61 -6.42
CA VAL A 88 3.80 1.47 -5.43
C VAL A 88 4.96 0.72 -4.76
N GLY A 89 4.76 -0.54 -4.38
CA GLY A 89 5.82 -1.36 -3.78
C GLY A 89 7.00 -1.57 -4.72
N ILE A 90 6.77 -1.86 -6.00
CA ILE A 90 7.83 -1.99 -7.01
C ILE A 90 8.60 -0.67 -7.17
N LEU A 91 7.88 0.45 -7.34
CA LEU A 91 8.49 1.77 -7.46
C LEU A 91 9.36 2.10 -6.24
N SER A 92 8.90 1.74 -5.05
CA SER A 92 9.66 1.96 -3.83
C SER A 92 10.94 1.11 -3.77
N LEU A 93 10.86 -0.18 -4.16
CA LEU A 93 12.03 -1.06 -4.22
C LEU A 93 13.06 -0.62 -5.27
N THR A 94 12.62 0.00 -6.37
CA THR A 94 13.52 0.57 -7.38
C THR A 94 14.08 1.94 -6.99
N GLY A 95 13.77 2.42 -5.79
CA GLY A 95 14.27 3.69 -5.24
C GLY A 95 13.55 4.92 -5.78
N VAL A 96 12.30 4.79 -6.26
CA VAL A 96 11.48 5.94 -6.67
C VAL A 96 10.81 6.53 -5.42
N PRO A 97 11.05 7.82 -5.10
CA PRO A 97 10.52 8.45 -3.89
C PRO A 97 9.06 8.88 -4.05
N VAL A 98 8.12 7.93 -4.03
CA VAL A 98 6.69 8.19 -4.34
C VAL A 98 6.05 9.22 -3.40
N THR A 99 6.35 9.15 -2.10
CA THR A 99 5.76 10.03 -1.07
C THR A 99 6.74 11.08 -0.52
N ARG A 100 8.04 10.91 -0.79
CA ARG A 100 9.10 11.70 -0.14
C ARG A 100 8.98 13.20 -0.38
N ALA A 101 8.81 13.60 -1.65
CA ALA A 101 8.81 15.01 -2.02
C ALA A 101 7.71 15.80 -1.28
N TYR A 102 6.51 15.22 -1.20
CA TYR A 102 5.40 15.83 -0.49
C TYR A 102 5.66 15.93 1.01
N ILE A 103 6.11 14.84 1.65
CA ILE A 103 6.39 14.81 3.10
C ILE A 103 7.56 15.76 3.43
N TYR A 104 8.53 15.89 2.55
CA TYR A 104 9.65 16.81 2.74
C TYR A 104 9.19 18.28 2.75
N GLU A 105 8.31 18.65 1.82
CA GLU A 105 7.80 20.01 1.67
C GLU A 105 6.76 20.38 2.74
N HIS A 106 5.87 19.45 3.11
CA HIS A 106 4.73 19.72 3.99
C HIS A 106 4.90 19.17 5.41
N GLY A 107 5.93 18.37 5.65
CA GLY A 107 6.21 17.75 6.95
C GLY A 107 6.84 18.72 7.93
N GLN A 108 6.55 18.52 9.21
CA GLN A 108 7.18 19.26 10.29
C GLN A 108 8.52 18.61 10.65
N PRO A 109 9.62 19.39 10.69
CA PRO A 109 10.92 18.88 11.11
C PRO A 109 10.94 18.66 12.63
N THR A 110 11.55 17.56 13.06
CA THR A 110 11.86 17.26 14.47
C THR A 110 13.17 16.50 14.56
N ALA A 111 13.83 16.59 15.72
CA ALA A 111 14.98 15.76 16.01
C ALA A 111 14.52 14.34 16.31
N ALA A 112 15.25 13.37 15.77
CA ALA A 112 15.02 11.95 15.95
C ALA A 112 16.34 11.25 16.26
N THR A 113 16.25 10.10 16.91
CA THR A 113 17.39 9.20 17.11
C THR A 113 17.18 7.97 16.23
N ARG A 114 18.21 7.60 15.47
CA ARG A 114 18.20 6.37 14.68
C ARG A 114 18.96 5.27 15.43
N ASP A 115 18.30 4.15 15.69
CA ASP A 115 18.91 2.95 16.24
C ASP A 115 18.70 1.78 15.26
N GLY A 116 19.72 1.50 14.44
CA GLY A 116 19.61 0.54 13.34
C GLY A 116 18.51 0.92 12.34
N ASP A 117 17.46 0.09 12.29
CA ASP A 117 16.29 0.26 11.43
C ASP A 117 15.12 0.98 12.13
N TRP A 118 15.29 1.43 13.37
CA TRP A 118 14.25 2.15 14.12
C TRP A 118 14.58 3.63 14.23
N VAL A 119 13.55 4.45 14.12
CA VAL A 119 13.64 5.90 14.25
C VAL A 119 12.69 6.33 15.35
N THR A 120 13.24 6.94 16.40
CA THR A 120 12.47 7.47 17.52
C THR A 120 12.45 8.99 17.48
N PHE A 121 11.27 9.59 17.51
CA PHE A 121 11.12 11.04 17.56
C PHE A 121 9.90 11.46 18.37
N THR A 122 9.94 12.69 18.88
CA THR A 122 8.81 13.30 19.59
C THR A 122 8.13 14.31 18.68
N THR A 123 6.80 14.23 18.56
CA THR A 123 6.00 15.17 17.79
C THR A 123 5.83 16.50 18.52
N ALA A 124 5.33 17.52 17.83
CA ALA A 124 5.02 18.83 18.42
C ALA A 124 3.94 18.75 19.52
N THR A 125 3.17 17.67 19.56
CA THR A 125 2.18 17.39 20.61
C THR A 125 2.79 16.69 21.82
N GLY A 126 4.09 16.44 21.85
CA GLY A 126 4.80 15.76 22.93
C GLY A 126 4.63 14.24 22.95
N VAL A 127 4.15 13.63 21.86
CA VAL A 127 3.99 12.18 21.77
C VAL A 127 5.23 11.58 21.12
N GLU A 128 5.82 10.58 21.77
CA GLU A 128 6.96 9.84 21.25
C GLU A 128 6.49 8.71 20.32
N TYR A 129 7.15 8.58 19.17
CA TYR A 129 6.94 7.52 18.20
C TYR A 129 8.26 6.81 17.94
N THR A 130 8.24 5.49 18.02
CA THR A 130 9.30 4.61 17.53
C THR A 130 8.77 3.88 16.31
N LEU A 131 9.31 4.20 15.14
CA LEU A 131 8.84 3.69 13.86
C LEU A 131 9.97 3.00 13.11
N GLU A 132 9.62 1.93 12.41
CA GLU A 132 10.57 1.18 11.61
C GLU A 132 10.86 1.91 10.29
N SER A 133 12.12 2.29 10.09
CA SER A 133 12.72 2.62 8.80
C SER A 133 13.11 1.31 8.11
N ASN A 134 12.12 0.65 7.52
CA ASN A 134 12.21 -0.69 6.92
C ASN A 134 13.52 -0.96 6.14
N PHE A 135 14.24 -2.00 6.56
CA PHE A 135 15.49 -2.51 5.99
C PHE A 135 15.41 -2.87 4.49
N PHE A 136 14.22 -3.25 4.00
CA PHE A 136 14.03 -3.78 2.65
C PHE A 136 13.64 -2.75 1.60
N THR A 137 13.22 -1.56 2.02
CA THR A 137 12.97 -0.45 1.10
C THR A 137 14.21 0.43 1.15
N PRO A 138 15.03 0.46 0.09
CA PRO A 138 16.26 1.25 0.13
C PRO A 138 15.92 2.71 0.41
N ALA A 139 16.71 3.36 1.27
CA ALA A 139 16.65 4.79 1.43
C ALA A 139 16.76 5.45 0.04
N VAL A 140 15.96 6.48 -0.22
CA VAL A 140 15.93 7.14 -1.52
C VAL A 140 16.83 8.37 -1.50
N TYR A 141 17.47 8.68 -2.63
CA TYR A 141 18.30 9.87 -2.79
C TYR A 141 17.61 11.14 -2.24
N PRO A 142 18.33 12.01 -1.50
CA PRO A 142 19.76 11.94 -1.18
C PRO A 142 20.14 10.92 -0.09
N ASP A 143 19.20 10.38 0.69
CA ASP A 143 19.51 9.53 1.85
C ASP A 143 20.17 8.21 1.48
N ARG A 144 19.94 7.69 0.27
CA ARG A 144 20.55 6.44 -0.22
C ARG A 144 22.07 6.44 -0.09
N ASP A 145 22.67 7.59 -0.41
CA ASP A 145 24.10 7.76 -0.50
C ASP A 145 24.66 8.50 0.73
N ALA A 146 23.79 8.87 1.68
CA ALA A 146 24.16 9.53 2.93
C ALA A 146 24.55 8.47 3.98
N TYR A 147 25.79 8.51 4.45
CA TYR A 147 26.19 7.74 5.62
C TYR A 147 25.59 8.39 6.87
N ILE A 148 24.67 7.69 7.52
CA ILE A 148 24.02 8.14 8.76
C ILE A 148 24.47 7.18 9.88
N PRO A 149 25.36 7.63 10.79
CA PRO A 149 25.80 6.81 11.91
C PRO A 149 24.61 6.43 12.82
N SER A 150 24.59 5.19 13.29
CA SER A 150 23.61 4.76 14.29
C SER A 150 23.89 5.44 15.63
N GLY A 151 22.86 5.91 16.32
CA GLY A 151 22.95 6.61 17.60
C GLY A 151 23.17 8.12 17.52
N GLU A 152 23.36 8.68 16.31
CA GLU A 152 23.43 10.12 16.13
C GLU A 152 22.04 10.76 15.94
N PRO A 153 21.86 12.02 16.37
CA PRO A 153 20.63 12.76 16.13
C PRO A 153 20.46 13.04 14.64
N VAL A 154 19.34 12.59 14.08
CA VAL A 154 18.94 12.84 12.69
C VAL A 154 17.74 13.76 12.65
N THR A 155 17.60 14.56 11.60
CA THR A 155 16.38 15.35 11.39
C THR A 155 15.37 14.51 10.63
N VAL A 156 14.14 14.43 11.14
CA VAL A 156 13.01 13.77 10.49
C VAL A 156 11.92 14.78 10.20
N ARG A 157 11.29 14.66 9.03
CA ARG A 157 10.08 15.41 8.68
C ARG A 157 8.90 14.46 8.66
N TYR A 158 7.86 14.77 9.45
CA TYR A 158 6.64 13.95 9.54
C TYR A 158 5.39 14.77 9.23
N LEU A 159 4.34 14.12 8.73
CA LEU A 159 3.04 14.78 8.56
C LEU A 159 2.34 14.93 9.92
N PRO A 160 1.96 16.14 10.38
CA PRO A 160 1.44 16.34 11.74
C PRO A 160 0.15 15.56 12.05
N GLY A 161 -0.71 15.37 11.04
CA GLY A 161 -1.93 14.58 11.17
C GLY A 161 -1.70 13.07 11.09
N HIS A 162 -0.54 12.64 10.59
CA HIS A 162 -0.21 11.24 10.33
C HIS A 162 1.30 11.00 10.58
N PRO A 163 1.77 10.98 11.85
CA PRO A 163 3.20 10.88 12.16
C PRO A 163 3.88 9.61 11.62
N GLN A 164 3.11 8.57 11.27
CA GLN A 164 3.67 7.37 10.63
C GLN A 164 4.19 7.63 9.21
N ALA A 165 3.79 8.73 8.58
CA ALA A 165 4.34 9.19 7.32
C ALA A 165 5.47 10.18 7.60
N PHE A 166 6.71 9.68 7.57
CA PHE A 166 7.91 10.46 7.84
C PHE A 166 9.02 10.18 6.82
N VAL A 167 9.95 11.13 6.71
CA VAL A 167 11.18 11.01 5.91
C VAL A 167 12.36 11.53 6.71
N ILE A 168 13.53 10.91 6.51
CA ILE A 168 14.78 11.41 7.07
C ILE A 168 15.28 12.54 6.18
N ASP A 169 15.71 13.65 6.78
CA ASP A 169 16.29 14.79 6.10
C ASP A 169 17.83 14.71 6.17
N SER A 170 18.45 13.98 5.24
CA SER A 170 19.92 13.87 5.18
C SER A 170 20.64 15.15 4.75
N THR A 171 19.92 16.17 4.26
CA THR A 171 20.54 17.43 3.83
C THR A 171 21.11 18.24 4.99
N GLN A 172 20.66 17.98 6.22
CA GLN A 172 21.20 18.62 7.42
C GLN A 172 22.40 17.87 8.04
N GLY A 173 22.73 16.68 7.53
CA GLY A 173 23.84 15.84 8.01
C GLY A 173 25.18 16.03 7.27
N GLN A 174 25.22 16.78 6.16
CA GLN A 174 26.49 17.18 5.54
C GLN A 174 27.10 18.34 6.32
N ARG A 175 27.94 18.02 7.30
CA ARG A 175 29.02 18.89 7.76
C ARG A 175 30.36 18.27 7.41
#